data_AF-A0A5N6E7Y5-F1
#
_entry.id   AF-A0A5N6E7Y5-F1
#
_cell.length_a   1.000
_cell.length_b   1.000
_cell.length_c   1.000
_cell.angle_alpha   90.00
_cell.angle_beta   90.00
_cell.angle_gamma   90.00
#
_symmetry.space_group_name_H-M   'P 1'
#
loop_
_entity.id
_entity.type
_entity.pdbx_description
1 polymer ?
#
loop_
_entity_poly.entity_id
_entity_poly.type
_entity_poly.pdbx_seq_one_letter_code
_entity_poly.pdbx_strand_id
1 'polypeptide(L)' 'MKHQLSSDAWETKKPLIIELYKHEGWPVKHVLKRIRTSNFNPSDSQVRSRLKRWGITK' A
#
# COMPACT_ATOMS: atom_id res chain seq x y z
N MET A 1 -11.27 -9.60 -14.86
CA MET A 1 -9.79 -9.60 -14.92
C MET A 1 -9.27 -8.91 -13.67
N LYS A 2 -8.35 -9.53 -12.92
CA LYS A 2 -7.77 -8.90 -11.72
C LYS A 2 -6.81 -7.81 -12.21
N HIS A 3 -7.15 -6.54 -12.03
CA HIS A 3 -6.22 -5.42 -12.24
C HIS A 3 -5.04 -5.59 -11.27
N GLN A 4 -4.00 -6.28 -11.71
CA GLN A 4 -2.73 -6.32 -10.99
C GLN A 4 -2.04 -4.99 -11.25
N LEU A 5 -1.96 -4.16 -10.21
CA LEU A 5 -1.12 -2.97 -10.22
C LEU A 5 0.33 -3.40 -10.50
N SER A 6 1.00 -2.69 -11.41
CA SER A 6 2.40 -2.96 -11.76
C SER A 6 3.27 -2.95 -10.50
N SER A 7 4.28 -3.84 -10.47
CA SER A 7 5.26 -3.86 -9.38
C SER A 7 5.95 -2.51 -9.24
N ASP A 8 6.19 -1.81 -10.35
CA ASP A 8 6.82 -0.49 -10.35
C ASP A 8 6.00 0.52 -9.55
N ALA A 9 4.68 0.54 -9.75
CA ALA A 9 3.79 1.44 -9.04
C ALA A 9 3.80 1.19 -7.51
N TRP A 10 3.93 -0.08 -7.11
CA TRP A 10 4.08 -0.43 -5.69
C TRP A 10 5.41 0.03 -5.12
N GLU A 11 6.52 -0.17 -5.84
CA GLU A 11 7.84 0.26 -5.36
C GLU A 11 7.94 1.79 -5.29
N THR A 12 7.35 2.53 -6.23
CA THR A 12 7.27 4.00 -6.15
C THR A 12 6.51 4.48 -4.92
N LYS A 13 5.44 3.77 -4.53
CA LYS A 13 4.60 4.14 -3.36
C LYS A 13 5.08 3.53 -2.04
N LYS A 14 6.04 2.60 -2.07
CA LYS A 14 6.53 1.86 -0.91
C LYS A 14 6.99 2.76 0.24
N PRO A 15 7.83 3.80 0.03
CA PRO A 15 8.29 4.64 1.13
C PRO A 15 7.12 5.32 1.85
N LEU A 16 6.17 5.86 1.10
CA LEU A 16 4.98 6.50 1.65
C LEU A 16 4.08 5.51 2.40
N ILE A 17 3.91 4.30 1.89
CA ILE A 17 3.12 3.27 2.57
C ILE A 17 3.77 2.86 3.90
N ILE A 18 5.10 2.73 3.93
CA ILE A 18 5.87 2.41 5.15
C ILE A 18 5.73 3.54 6.17
N GLU A 19 5.92 4.79 5.75
CA GLU A 19 5.82 5.96 6.63
C GLU A 19 4.45 5.99 7.33
N LEU A 20 3.37 5.96 6.54
CA LEU A 20 2.02 6.03 7.07
C LEU A 20 1.68 4.83 7.96
N TYR A 21 2.02 3.61 7.52
CA TYR A 21 1.61 2.40 8.24
C TYR A 21 2.45 2.12 9.49
N LYS A 22 3.78 2.24 9.39
CA LYS A 22 4.73 1.85 10.44
C LYS A 22 5.12 3.03 11.33
N HIS A 23 5.48 4.17 10.75
CA HIS A 23 5.97 5.31 11.52
C HIS A 23 4.82 6.11 12.13
N GLU A 24 3.80 6.45 11.34
CA GLU A 24 2.62 7.16 11.83
C GLU A 24 1.57 6.21 12.45
N GLY A 25 1.73 4.90 12.30
CA GLY A 25 0.85 3.89 12.89
C GLY A 25 -0.56 3.83 12.29
N TRP A 26 -0.78 4.39 11.10
CA TRP A 26 -2.10 4.51 10.49
C TRP A 26 -2.72 3.13 10.22
N PRO A 27 -4.05 2.99 10.39
CA PRO A 27 -4.75 1.81 9.91
C PRO A 27 -4.71 1.74 8.37
N VAL A 28 -4.69 0.53 7.81
CA VAL A 28 -4.64 0.29 6.34
C VAL A 28 -5.73 1.09 5.60
N LYS A 29 -6.93 1.22 6.18
CA LYS A 29 -8.02 2.03 5.62
C LYS A 29 -7.64 3.49 5.40
N HIS A 30 -6.88 4.10 6.31
CA HIS A 30 -6.41 5.48 6.17
C HIS A 30 -5.26 5.57 5.17
N VAL A 31 -4.32 4.61 5.22
CA VAL A 31 -3.24 4.51 4.24
C VAL A 31 -3.81 4.43 2.82
N LEU A 32 -4.83 3.59 2.60
CA LEU A 32 -5.55 3.48 1.33
C LEU A 32 -6.12 4.81 0.85
N LYS A 33 -6.82 5.55 1.72
CA LYS A 33 -7.37 6.86 1.36
C LYS A 33 -6.28 7.83 0.90
N ARG A 34 -5.08 7.74 1.46
CA ARG A 34 -3.96 8.62 1.14
C ARG A 34 -3.21 8.23 -0.14
N ILE A 35 -3.04 6.94 -0.39
CA ILE A 35 -2.26 6.45 -1.54
C ILE A 35 -3.09 6.24 -2.80
N ARG A 36 -4.42 6.12 -2.68
CA ARG A 36 -5.31 5.91 -3.81
C ARG A 36 -5.29 7.09 -4.76
N THR A 37 -4.99 6.82 -6.02
CA THR A 37 -5.07 7.76 -7.14
C THR A 37 -5.78 7.09 -8.31
N SER A 38 -6.12 7.85 -9.35
CA SER A 38 -6.74 7.33 -10.59
C SER A 38 -5.95 6.16 -11.19
N ASN A 39 -4.62 6.19 -11.09
CA ASN A 39 -3.72 5.22 -11.69
C ASN A 39 -3.20 4.18 -10.68
N PHE A 40 -3.51 4.34 -9.39
CA PHE A 40 -3.08 3.45 -8.32
C PHE A 40 -4.19 3.29 -7.30
N ASN A 41 -5.07 2.32 -7.51
CA ASN A 41 -6.24 2.09 -6.67
C ASN A 41 -6.24 0.68 -6.05
N PRO A 42 -5.37 0.42 -5.05
CA PRO A 42 -5.33 -0.89 -4.41
C PRO A 42 -6.53 -1.13 -3.46
N SER A 43 -6.84 -2.41 -3.25
CA SER A 43 -7.70 -2.90 -2.19
C SER A 43 -6.94 -3.07 -0.87
N ASP A 44 -7.68 -3.19 0.23
CA ASP A 44 -7.12 -3.47 1.57
C ASP A 44 -6.33 -4.78 1.60
N SER A 45 -6.87 -5.83 0.97
CA SER A 45 -6.19 -7.12 0.83
C SER A 45 -4.89 -7.01 0.03
N GLN A 46 -4.84 -6.19 -1.03
CA GLN A 46 -3.62 -5.97 -1.80
C GLN A 46 -2.54 -5.25 -0.97
N VAL A 47 -2.91 -4.20 -0.22
CA VAL A 47 -1.96 -3.50 0.66
C VAL A 47 -1.42 -4.43 1.74
N ARG A 48 -2.28 -5.21 2.42
CA ARG A 48 -1.83 -6.19 3.43
C ARG A 48 -0.91 -7.24 2.85
N SER A 49 -1.25 -7.78 1.68
CA SER A 49 -0.39 -8.74 0.99
C SER A 49 0.96 -8.12 0.62
N ARG A 50 0.99 -6.84 0.23
CA ARG A 50 2.23 -6.14 -0.11
C ARG A 50 3.08 -5.83 1.13
N LEU A 51 2.47 -5.36 2.22
CA LEU A 51 3.14 -5.17 3.51
C LEU A 51 3.79 -6.47 3.98
N LYS A 52 3.07 -7.60 3.89
CA LYS A 52 3.62 -8.93 4.20
C LYS A 52 4.82 -9.29 3.31
N ARG A 53 4.71 -9.06 1.99
CA ARG A 53 5.81 -9.31 1.04
C ARG A 53 7.04 -8.46 1.29
N TRP A 54 6.86 -7.24 1.80
CA TRP A 54 7.94 -6.34 2.17
C TRP A 54 8.49 -6.60 3.58
N GLY A 55 7.95 -7.57 4.33
CA GLY A 55 8.38 -7.86 5.70
C GLY A 55 8.02 -6.76 6.70
N ILE A 56 7.03 -5.92 6.38
CA ILE A 56 6.60 -4.81 7.25
C ILE A 56 5.49 -5.32 8.16
N THR A 57 5.81 -5.46 9.43
CA THR A 57 4.84 -5.61 10.51
C THR A 57 4.60 -4.27 11.19
N LYS A 58 3.47 -4.16 11.90
CA LYS A 58 3.21 -3.01 12.74
C LYS A 58 4.14 -3.03 13.96
#